data_AF-A0A7K5PSX4-F1
#
_entry.id   AF-A0A7K5PSX4-F1
#
_cell.length_a   1.000
_cell.length_b   1.000
_cell.length_c   1.000
_cell.angle_alpha   90.00
_cell.angle_beta   90.00
_cell.angle_gamma   90.00
#
_symmetry.space_group_name_H-M   'P 1'
#
loop_
_entity.id
_entity.type
_entity.pdbx_description
1 polymer ?
#
loop_
_entity_poly.entity_id
_entity_poly.type
_entity_poly.pdbx_seq_one_letter_code
_entity_poly.pdbx_strand_id
1 'polypeptide(L)'
;TPCAMVRYGKELSMVKIPSKASAKYLAKKFNKTEQYIADNVLVLDIFFEALNYEMIEQKKAYEVAGLLGEGWGAWGCQGDQGSALTDVTSRTGDIGGQMGLFIGASLLTILEIFDYLYEV
;
A
#
# COMPACT_ATOMS: atom_id res chain seq x y z
N THR A 1 22.14 -3.31 -2.39
CA THR A 1 21.00 -3.84 -3.17
C THR A 1 20.34 -2.69 -3.91
N PRO A 2 19.85 -2.86 -5.14
CA PRO A 2 19.28 -1.75 -5.92
C PRO A 2 17.95 -1.27 -5.33
N CYS A 3 17.71 0.04 -5.36
CA CYS A 3 16.51 0.69 -4.80
C CYS A 3 15.24 0.45 -5.62
N ALA A 4 15.38 0.14 -6.91
CA ALA A 4 14.29 -0.23 -7.80
C ALA A 4 14.58 -1.63 -8.37
N MET A 5 13.67 -2.57 -8.13
CA MET A 5 13.73 -3.92 -8.69
C MET A 5 12.32 -4.38 -9.01
N VAL A 6 12.10 -4.80 -10.26
CA VAL A 6 10.86 -5.46 -10.67
C VAL A 6 11.11 -6.96 -10.65
N ARG A 7 10.27 -7.71 -9.95
CA ARG A 7 10.31 -9.17 -9.91
C ARG A 7 9.03 -9.72 -10.50
N TYR A 8 9.17 -10.59 -11.50
CA TYR A 8 8.06 -11.32 -12.08
C TYR A 8 8.00 -12.70 -11.41
N GLY A 9 6.98 -12.94 -10.59
CA GLY A 9 6.64 -14.29 -10.15
C GLY A 9 6.26 -15.10 -11.39
N LYS A 10 6.88 -16.27 -11.57
CA LYS A 10 6.57 -17.16 -12.68
C LYS A 10 5.90 -18.44 -12.18
N GLU A 11 4.71 -18.73 -12.68
CA GLU A 11 4.11 -20.05 -12.57
C GLU A 11 4.28 -20.78 -13.89
N LEU A 12 4.71 -22.04 -13.83
CA LEU A 12 5.00 -22.85 -15.01
C LEU A 12 4.04 -24.02 -15.05
N SER A 13 3.28 -24.13 -16.13
CA SER A 13 2.53 -25.34 -16.48
C SER A 13 3.12 -25.94 -17.76
N MET A 14 3.33 -27.25 -17.76
CA MET A 14 3.91 -27.98 -18.89
C MET A 14 2.94 -29.06 -19.35
N VAL A 15 2.68 -29.10 -20.65
CA VAL A 15 1.89 -30.15 -21.30
C VAL A 15 2.77 -30.87 -22.29
N LYS A 16 2.60 -32.20 -22.38
CA LYS A 16 3.32 -33.01 -23.37
C LYS A 16 2.79 -32.72 -24.77
N ILE A 17 3.59 -32.01 -25.57
CA ILE A 17 3.38 -31.77 -27.00
C ILE A 17 4.41 -32.63 -27.77
N PRO A 18 4.10 -33.19 -28.96
CA PRO A 18 2.82 -33.23 -29.65
C PRO A 18 1.94 -34.43 -29.25
N SER A 19 0.62 -34.33 -29.49
CA SER A 19 -0.27 -35.48 -29.39
C SER A 19 -0.12 -36.39 -30.61
N LYS A 20 -0.46 -37.68 -30.49
CA LYS A 20 -0.36 -38.65 -31.60
C LYS A 20 -1.14 -38.22 -32.86
N ALA A 21 -2.17 -37.38 -32.69
CA ALA A 21 -2.96 -36.85 -33.80
C ALA A 21 -2.27 -35.66 -34.49
N SER A 22 -1.70 -34.72 -33.72
CA SER A 22 -1.07 -33.52 -34.27
C SER A 22 0.36 -33.75 -34.78
N ALA A 23 1.08 -34.76 -34.25
CA ALA A 23 2.41 -35.14 -34.71
C ALA A 23 2.45 -35.48 -36.22
N LYS A 24 1.44 -36.19 -36.73
CA LYS A 24 1.31 -36.55 -38.15
C LYS A 24 1.14 -35.33 -39.06
N TYR A 25 0.38 -34.34 -38.60
CA TYR A 25 0.17 -33.10 -39.35
C TYR A 25 1.43 -32.24 -39.36
N LEU A 26 2.09 -32.10 -38.20
CA LEU A 26 3.34 -31.37 -38.04
C LEU A 26 4.48 -32.00 -38.87
N ALA A 27 4.60 -33.33 -38.88
CA ALA A 27 5.58 -34.05 -39.68
C ALA A 27 5.42 -33.79 -41.18
N LYS A 28 4.18 -33.80 -41.69
CA LYS A 28 3.87 -33.48 -43.10
C LYS A 28 4.12 -32.02 -43.46
N LYS A 29 3.81 -31.09 -42.56
CA LYS A 29 3.97 -29.64 -42.80
C LYS A 29 5.44 -29.21 -42.80
N PHE A 30 6.24 -29.76 -41.90
CA PHE A 30 7.65 -29.41 -41.76
C PHE A 30 8.59 -30.34 -42.53
N ASN A 31 8.05 -31.37 -43.20
CA ASN A 31 8.81 -32.39 -43.93
C ASN A 31 9.93 -33.00 -43.05
N LYS A 32 9.59 -33.32 -41.80
CA LYS A 32 10.48 -33.95 -40.79
C LYS A 32 9.81 -35.19 -40.21
N THR A 33 10.63 -36.06 -39.62
CA THR A 33 10.12 -37.27 -38.94
C THR A 33 9.36 -36.90 -37.66
N GLU A 34 8.39 -37.72 -37.27
CA GLU A 34 7.59 -37.49 -36.05
C GLU A 34 8.45 -37.42 -34.78
N GLN A 35 9.52 -38.23 -34.72
CA GLN A 35 10.50 -38.21 -33.62
C GLN A 35 11.24 -36.88 -33.56
N TYR A 36 11.68 -36.36 -34.71
CA TYR A 36 12.41 -35.09 -34.76
C TYR A 36 11.55 -33.91 -34.29
N ILE A 37 10.25 -33.93 -34.60
CA ILE A 37 9.31 -32.92 -34.12
C ILE A 37 9.12 -33.02 -32.60
N ALA A 38 9.05 -34.23 -32.04
CA ALA A 38 8.87 -34.42 -30.60
C ALA A 38 10.08 -33.97 -29.77
N ASP A 39 11.30 -34.14 -30.31
CA ASP A 39 12.53 -33.85 -29.57
C ASP A 39 13.01 -32.39 -29.70
N ASN A 40 12.59 -31.68 -30.76
CA ASN A 40 13.11 -30.33 -31.07
C ASN A 40 12.05 -29.22 -31.05
N VAL A 41 10.75 -29.54 -31.06
CA VAL A 41 9.70 -28.51 -31.06
C VAL A 41 9.23 -28.22 -29.64
N LEU A 42 9.28 -26.94 -29.28
CA LEU A 42 8.76 -26.40 -28.03
C LEU A 42 7.79 -25.26 -28.34
N VAL A 43 6.71 -25.18 -27.55
CA VAL A 43 5.74 -24.09 -27.59
C VAL A 43 5.82 -23.37 -26.26
N LEU A 44 6.00 -22.06 -26.30
CA LEU A 44 6.15 -21.22 -25.12
C LEU A 44 5.07 -20.14 -25.15
N ASP A 45 4.06 -20.30 -24.30
CA ASP A 45 3.02 -19.31 -24.10
C ASP A 45 3.29 -18.56 -22.79
N ILE A 46 3.68 -17.29 -22.90
CA ILE A 46 3.89 -16.39 -21.76
C ILE A 46 2.68 -15.47 -21.68
N PHE A 47 1.92 -15.59 -20.60
CA PHE A 47 0.77 -14.74 -20.33
C PHE A 47 0.78 -14.29 -18.87
N PHE A 48 0.09 -13.16 -18.62
CA PHE A 48 -0.13 -12.66 -17.27
C PHE A 48 -1.49 -13.15 -16.77
N GLU A 49 -1.52 -13.77 -15.59
CA GLU A 49 -2.75 -14.30 -14.98
C GLU A 49 -3.67 -13.18 -14.45
N ALA A 50 -3.09 -12.10 -13.92
CA ALA A 50 -3.79 -10.90 -13.48
C ALA A 50 -2.94 -9.64 -13.69
N LEU A 51 -3.57 -8.48 -13.95
CA LEU A 51 -2.91 -7.16 -14.06
C LEU A 51 -2.54 -6.55 -12.70
N ASN A 52 -2.23 -7.39 -11.70
CA ASN A 52 -1.94 -6.92 -10.35
C ASN A 52 -0.44 -6.63 -10.20
N TYR A 53 -0.08 -5.36 -10.32
CA TYR A 53 1.26 -4.90 -10.01
C TYR A 53 1.34 -4.61 -8.50
N GLU A 54 2.00 -5.49 -7.74
CA GLU A 54 2.26 -5.25 -6.32
C GLU A 54 3.51 -4.35 -6.17
N MET A 55 3.29 -3.10 -5.78
CA MET A 55 4.36 -2.14 -5.53
C MET A 55 4.78 -2.21 -4.06
N ILE A 56 5.98 -2.71 -3.78
CA ILE A 56 6.57 -2.72 -2.43
C ILE A 56 7.45 -1.48 -2.27
N GLU A 57 6.87 -0.40 -1.78
CA GLU A 57 7.61 0.81 -1.43
C GLU A 57 8.07 0.77 0.03
N GLN A 58 9.37 0.92 0.27
CA GLN A 58 9.91 1.06 1.62
C GLN A 58 9.66 2.47 2.15
N LYS A 59 8.51 2.65 2.81
CA LYS A 59 8.23 3.87 3.57
C LYS A 59 9.04 3.84 4.87
N LYS A 60 9.77 4.91 5.16
CA LYS A 60 10.47 5.05 6.45
C LYS A 60 9.41 5.19 7.54
N ALA A 61 9.51 4.39 8.60
CA ALA A 61 8.56 4.41 9.71
C ALA A 61 8.59 5.72 10.53
N TYR A 62 9.70 6.46 10.45
CA TYR A 62 9.87 7.76 11.10
C TYR A 62 10.65 8.70 10.17
N GLU A 63 10.05 9.84 9.83
CA GLU A 63 10.76 10.96 9.25
C GLU A 63 11.28 11.87 10.36
N VAL A 64 12.40 12.56 10.10
CA VAL A 64 13.08 13.45 11.05
C VAL A 64 12.13 14.55 11.58
N ALA A 65 11.10 14.91 10.79
CA ALA A 65 10.01 15.80 11.20
C ALA A 65 9.14 15.24 12.36
N GLY A 66 8.97 13.92 12.47
CA GLY A 66 8.28 13.28 13.59
C GLY A 66 9.15 13.17 14.85
N LEU A 67 10.47 13.19 14.71
CA LEU A 67 11.43 13.15 15.82
C LEU A 67 11.74 14.54 16.39
N LEU A 68 11.56 15.60 15.59
CA LEU A 68 11.87 17.01 15.95
C LEU A 68 10.62 17.89 16.10
N GLY A 69 9.42 17.30 16.11
CA GLY A 69 8.14 18.02 16.21
C GLY A 69 7.89 18.77 17.51
N GLU A 70 8.81 18.71 18.48
CA GLU A 70 8.68 19.41 19.77
C GLU A 70 9.70 20.53 19.98
N GLY A 71 10.64 20.75 19.04
CA GLY A 71 11.77 21.66 19.30
C GLY A 71 12.01 22.79 18.30
N TRP A 72 11.55 22.71 17.04
CA TRP A 72 12.09 23.57 15.97
C TRP A 72 11.03 24.19 15.04
N GLY A 73 9.82 24.44 15.54
CA GLY A 73 8.71 25.01 14.75
C GLY A 73 8.53 26.54 14.79
N ALA A 74 9.43 27.31 15.41
CA ALA A 74 9.22 28.77 15.56
C ALA A 74 9.96 29.64 14.53
N TRP A 75 10.93 29.12 13.76
CA TRP A 75 11.66 29.92 12.78
C TRP A 75 12.05 29.08 11.56
N GLY A 76 11.17 29.00 10.57
CA GLY A 76 11.46 28.33 9.31
C GLY A 76 10.30 28.42 8.34
N CYS A 77 10.44 29.33 7.37
CA CYS A 77 9.54 29.64 6.27
C CYS A 77 8.73 28.45 5.70
N GLN A 78 7.44 28.65 5.43
CA GLN A 78 6.76 27.91 4.37
C GLN A 78 5.87 28.84 3.54
N GLY A 79 6.41 29.24 2.39
CA GLY A 79 5.61 29.55 1.22
C GLY A 79 5.16 28.25 0.54
N ASP A 80 3.93 28.32 0.06
CA ASP A 80 3.32 27.57 -1.03
C ASP A 80 2.94 26.08 -0.92
N GLN A 81 1.73 25.88 -1.45
CA GLN A 81 1.03 24.71 -1.99
C GLN A 81 0.18 23.84 -1.05
N GLY A 82 -1.13 23.94 -1.30
CA GLY A 82 -2.19 23.23 -0.62
C GLY A 82 -2.26 21.74 -0.96
N SER A 83 -2.76 21.00 0.04
CA SER A 83 -3.45 19.70 -0.02
C SER A 83 -3.24 18.86 1.27
N ALA A 84 -2.75 19.45 2.37
CA ALA A 84 -2.66 18.81 3.69
C ALA A 84 -3.72 19.30 4.69
N LEU A 85 -4.94 19.60 4.23
CA LEU A 85 -5.98 20.26 5.03
C LEU A 85 -6.86 19.30 5.87
N THR A 86 -6.50 18.01 5.96
CA THR A 86 -7.25 17.03 6.78
C THR A 86 -6.46 16.40 7.93
N ASP A 87 -5.16 16.68 8.09
CA ASP A 87 -4.35 16.11 9.20
C ASP A 87 -3.95 17.15 10.28
N VAL A 88 -3.98 18.44 9.95
CA VAL A 88 -3.74 19.52 10.94
C VAL A 88 -4.90 19.67 11.94
N THR A 89 -6.11 19.25 11.54
CA THR A 89 -7.30 19.29 12.40
C THR A 89 -7.26 18.25 13.52
N SER A 90 -6.59 17.11 13.34
CA SER A 90 -6.57 16.04 14.36
C SER A 90 -5.68 16.38 15.55
N ARG A 91 -4.45 16.89 15.33
CA ARG A 91 -3.54 17.30 16.43
C ARG A 91 -4.07 18.49 17.23
N THR A 92 -4.82 19.38 16.59
CA THR A 92 -5.45 20.52 17.29
C THR A 92 -6.70 20.09 18.07
N GLY A 93 -7.39 19.04 17.59
CA GLY A 93 -8.58 18.47 18.22
C GLY A 93 -8.29 17.77 19.55
N ASP A 94 -7.19 17.03 19.67
CA ASP A 94 -6.85 16.34 20.94
C ASP A 94 -6.48 17.32 22.06
N ILE A 95 -5.79 18.42 21.74
CA ILE A 95 -5.45 19.47 22.72
C ILE A 95 -6.70 20.27 23.08
N GLY A 96 -7.51 20.68 22.10
CA GLY A 96 -8.77 21.39 22.35
C GLY A 96 -9.79 20.54 23.13
N GLY A 97 -9.83 19.24 22.86
CA GLY A 97 -10.69 18.28 23.55
C GLY A 97 -10.27 18.05 25.00
N GLN A 98 -8.98 17.85 25.27
CA GLN A 98 -8.48 17.74 26.64
C GLN A 98 -8.68 19.03 27.43
N MET A 99 -8.38 20.19 26.85
CA MET A 99 -8.59 21.49 27.52
C MET A 99 -10.09 21.77 27.77
N GLY A 100 -10.96 21.38 26.83
CA GLY A 100 -12.41 21.50 26.97
C GLY A 100 -12.99 20.58 28.05
N LEU A 101 -12.46 19.36 28.21
CA LEU A 101 -12.88 18.43 29.26
C LEU A 101 -12.56 18.97 30.66
N PHE A 102 -11.37 19.56 30.85
CA PHE A 102 -11.00 20.15 32.14
C PHE A 102 -11.86 21.36 32.50
N ILE A 103 -12.13 22.27 31.55
CA ILE A 103 -12.98 23.44 31.81
C ILE A 103 -14.45 23.03 31.99
N GLY A 104 -14.95 22.06 31.22
CA GLY A 104 -16.30 21.54 31.34
C GLY A 104 -16.53 20.86 32.69
N ALA A 105 -15.57 20.07 33.17
CA ALA A 105 -15.64 19.43 34.49
C ALA A 105 -15.63 20.47 35.63
N SER A 106 -14.79 21.50 35.56
CA SER A 106 -14.80 22.58 36.56
C SER A 106 -16.12 23.36 36.58
N LEU A 107 -16.72 23.64 35.42
CA LEU A 107 -18.00 24.35 35.37
C LEU A 107 -19.16 23.52 35.94
N LEU A 108 -19.17 22.22 35.67
CA LEU A 108 -20.16 21.29 36.26
C LEU A 108 -20.04 21.25 37.78
N THR A 109 -18.82 21.20 38.34
CA THR A 109 -18.65 21.22 39.80
C THR A 109 -19.16 22.52 40.44
N ILE A 110 -19.04 23.65 39.75
CA ILE A 110 -19.57 24.94 40.24
C ILE A 110 -21.10 24.94 40.20
N LEU A 111 -21.70 24.47 39.11
CA LEU A 111 -23.15 24.36 39.00
C LEU A 111 -23.74 23.40 40.04
N GLU A 112 -23.07 22.28 40.31
CA GLU A 112 -23.46 21.31 41.33
C GLU A 112 -23.41 21.90 42.74
N ILE A 113 -22.43 22.76 43.03
CA ILE A 113 -22.34 23.53 44.29
C ILE A 113 -23.47 24.57 44.40
N PHE A 114 -23.84 25.24 43.30
CA PHE A 114 -24.95 26.19 43.31
C PHE A 114 -26.30 25.50 43.50
N ASP A 115 -26.53 24.36 42.84
CA ASP A 115 -27.76 23.58 43.02
C ASP A 115 -27.87 23.08 44.48
N TYR A 116 -26.76 22.59 45.06
CA TYR A 116 -26.70 22.19 46.48
C TYR A 116 -27.02 23.35 47.45
N LEU A 117 -26.58 24.57 47.14
CA LEU A 117 -26.85 25.75 47.97
C LEU A 117 -28.26 26.32 47.77
N TYR A 118 -28.89 26.11 46.61
CA TYR A 118 -30.27 26.54 46.35
C TYR A 118 -31.32 25.53 46.84
N GLU A 119 -30.94 24.27 47.05
CA GLU A 119 -31.79 23.22 47.63
C GLU A 119 -31.77 23.18 49.18
N VAL A 120 -31.06 24.12 49.81
CA VAL A 120 -31.09 24.40 51.27
C VAL A 120 -31.91 25.65 51.56
#